data_AF-A0A225D786-F1
#
_entry.id   AF-A0A225D786-F1
#
_cell.length_a   1.000
_cell.length_b   1.000
_cell.length_c   1.000
_cell.angle_alpha   90.00
_cell.angle_beta   90.00
_cell.angle_gamma   90.00
#
_symmetry.space_group_name_H-M   'P 1'
#
loop_
_entity.id
_entity.type
_entity.pdbx_description
1 polymer ?
#
loop_
_entity_poly.entity_id
_entity_poly.type
_entity_poly.pdbx_seq_one_letter_code
_entity_poly.pdbx_strand_id
1 'polypeptide(L)'
;MIDETSSRKWGDHTPGVQRQYLGCVGKVDNGIVTVHVGVTKGTFRTLLDADLFLPESWDVDRARCQAAGIPDTVRHHPKWRLALDQLLRANTNGITFDGLTFDEGYGAAVPLLTVLGVMGQRFVGEIPTNFAVRDAAGGPSRRADERLTGGHAERGRVYRLTRQTTRPSVWRVATAIVWVADRKHTLMVARNDATGEIKYFLTNATAEPVARILAVAFRRWTVEHLFRVAKQEVGLMHDEGRDYTGLMRHRTLAVVVLGFVAAHTERLRGEKPRRDDGAGVPGAQRPVRDPVPAATGNRGHPTYQRRNSIPPAAKQASHPIS
;
A
#
# COMPACT_ATOMS: atom_id res chain seq x y z
N MET A 1 -6.21 6.50 -0.97
CA MET A 1 -5.30 5.34 -1.11
C MET A 1 -5.50 4.78 -2.50
N ILE A 2 -4.43 4.50 -3.22
CA ILE A 2 -4.50 3.97 -4.59
C ILE A 2 -3.91 2.57 -4.55
N ASP A 3 -4.63 1.60 -5.09
CA ASP A 3 -4.15 0.23 -5.24
C ASP A 3 -4.91 -0.45 -6.39
N GLU A 4 -4.49 -1.65 -6.75
CA GLU A 4 -5.10 -2.44 -7.80
C GLU A 4 -5.52 -3.82 -7.32
N THR A 5 -6.47 -4.39 -8.06
CA THR A 5 -6.86 -5.77 -7.80
C THR A 5 -7.17 -6.50 -9.09
N SER A 6 -6.84 -7.79 -9.10
CA SER A 6 -7.00 -8.66 -10.25
C SER A 6 -8.05 -9.74 -10.02
N SER A 7 -8.77 -10.09 -11.09
CA SER A 7 -9.67 -11.26 -11.15
C SER A 7 -9.12 -12.26 -12.13
N ARG A 8 -9.07 -13.52 -11.73
CA ARG A 8 -8.96 -14.60 -12.70
C ARG A 8 -10.25 -14.66 -13.52
N LYS A 9 -10.11 -14.93 -14.82
CA LYS A 9 -11.23 -15.12 -15.76
C LYS A 9 -10.88 -16.23 -16.74
N TRP A 10 -11.90 -16.87 -17.30
CA TRP A 10 -11.74 -17.93 -18.30
C TRP A 10 -12.25 -17.44 -19.67
N GLY A 11 -11.61 -17.93 -20.74
CA GLY A 11 -11.86 -17.48 -22.10
C GLY A 11 -11.22 -16.13 -22.42
N ASP A 12 -11.63 -15.55 -23.54
CA ASP A 12 -11.02 -14.38 -24.20
C ASP A 12 -12.00 -13.22 -24.42
N HIS A 13 -13.29 -13.42 -24.12
CA HIS A 13 -14.35 -12.43 -24.35
C HIS A 13 -14.58 -11.44 -23.20
N THR A 14 -14.08 -11.69 -21.99
CA THR A 14 -14.26 -10.73 -20.88
C THR A 14 -13.46 -9.45 -21.16
N PRO A 15 -14.04 -8.25 -21.03
CA PRO A 15 -13.36 -6.98 -21.33
C PRO A 15 -12.00 -6.86 -20.64
N GLY A 16 -10.94 -6.67 -21.43
CA GLY A 16 -9.56 -6.53 -20.93
C GLY A 16 -8.90 -7.81 -20.44
N VAL A 17 -9.48 -8.99 -20.69
CA VAL A 17 -8.91 -10.27 -20.26
C VAL A 17 -7.70 -10.67 -21.10
N GLN A 18 -6.61 -11.02 -20.43
CA GLN A 18 -5.44 -11.60 -21.06
C GLN A 18 -4.61 -12.37 -20.02
N ARG A 19 -3.59 -13.11 -20.50
CA ARG A 19 -2.52 -13.60 -19.65
C ARG A 19 -1.67 -12.42 -19.17
N GLN A 20 -1.82 -12.06 -17.90
CA GLN A 20 -1.07 -10.98 -17.26
C GLN A 20 -0.78 -11.33 -15.80
N TYR A 21 0.13 -10.60 -15.18
CA TYR A 21 0.40 -10.81 -13.76
C TYR A 21 -0.85 -10.48 -12.95
N LEU A 22 -1.38 -11.48 -12.23
CA LEU A 22 -2.54 -11.31 -11.35
C LEU A 22 -2.05 -11.35 -9.91
N GLY A 23 -2.07 -10.20 -9.23
CA GLY A 23 -1.68 -10.11 -7.81
C GLY A 23 -2.47 -11.05 -6.90
N CYS A 24 -3.74 -11.36 -7.24
CA CYS A 24 -4.55 -12.31 -6.47
C CYS A 24 -4.12 -13.78 -6.56
N VAL A 25 -3.36 -14.15 -7.61
CA VAL A 25 -2.85 -15.52 -7.81
C VAL A 25 -1.32 -15.58 -7.70
N GLY A 26 -0.65 -14.42 -7.57
CA GLY A 26 0.80 -14.29 -7.44
C GLY A 26 1.59 -14.72 -8.68
N LYS A 27 0.93 -14.86 -9.83
CA LYS A 27 1.52 -15.38 -11.06
C LYS A 27 0.87 -14.80 -12.31
N VAL A 28 1.49 -15.04 -13.46
CA VAL A 28 0.87 -14.78 -14.76
C VAL A 28 -0.23 -15.80 -15.01
N ASP A 29 -1.46 -15.32 -15.15
CA ASP A 29 -2.62 -16.14 -15.48
C ASP A 29 -3.64 -15.30 -16.26
N ASN A 30 -4.66 -15.94 -16.80
CA ASN A 30 -5.70 -15.26 -17.56
C ASN A 30 -6.65 -14.50 -16.62
N GLY A 31 -6.79 -13.20 -16.83
CA GLY A 31 -7.57 -12.37 -15.94
C GLY A 31 -7.62 -10.90 -16.35
N ILE A 32 -8.30 -10.13 -15.52
CA ILE A 32 -8.47 -8.68 -15.67
C ILE A 32 -7.89 -7.97 -14.43
N VAL A 33 -7.46 -6.72 -14.61
CA VAL A 33 -6.96 -5.86 -13.54
C VAL A 33 -7.83 -4.62 -13.46
N THR A 34 -8.06 -4.16 -12.24
CA THR A 34 -8.81 -2.93 -11.96
C THR A 34 -8.03 -2.07 -11.00
N VAL A 35 -8.02 -0.76 -11.26
CA VAL A 35 -7.39 0.26 -10.40
C VAL A 35 -8.48 0.87 -9.54
N HIS A 36 -8.20 1.07 -8.25
CA HIS A 36 -9.16 1.58 -7.28
C HIS A 36 -8.58 2.71 -6.44
N VAL A 37 -9.41 3.72 -6.18
CA VAL A 37 -9.21 4.68 -5.12
C VAL A 37 -10.06 4.28 -3.92
N GLY A 38 -9.41 4.06 -2.78
CA GLY A 38 -10.04 3.80 -1.49
C GLY A 38 -9.81 4.93 -0.48
N VAL A 39 -10.75 5.07 0.45
CA VAL A 39 -10.70 6.06 1.54
C VAL A 39 -10.69 5.38 2.89
N THR A 40 -9.98 5.98 3.85
CA THR A 40 -10.02 5.59 5.26
C THR A 40 -10.11 6.84 6.13
N LYS A 41 -11.08 6.90 7.05
CA LYS A 41 -11.23 7.98 8.02
C LYS A 41 -11.60 7.37 9.38
N GLY A 42 -10.70 7.44 10.35
CA GLY A 42 -10.90 6.75 11.64
C GLY A 42 -11.10 5.25 11.43
N THR A 43 -12.32 4.76 11.73
CA THR A 43 -12.72 3.37 11.48
C THR A 43 -13.43 3.15 10.15
N PHE A 44 -13.92 4.20 9.52
CA PHE A 44 -14.53 4.14 8.20
C PHE A 44 -13.49 3.78 7.14
N ARG A 45 -13.83 2.82 6.29
CA ARG A 45 -13.01 2.38 5.16
C ARG A 45 -13.89 1.88 4.04
N THR A 46 -13.68 2.36 2.82
CA THR A 46 -14.39 1.89 1.61
C THR A 46 -13.57 2.15 0.36
N LEU A 47 -13.95 1.50 -0.74
CA LEU A 47 -13.57 1.91 -2.09
C LEU A 47 -14.49 3.05 -2.54
N LEU A 48 -13.98 3.95 -3.38
CA LEU A 48 -14.71 5.10 -3.92
C LEU A 48 -14.96 4.97 -5.43
N ASP A 49 -13.98 4.44 -6.16
CA ASP A 49 -14.02 4.37 -7.61
C ASP A 49 -13.20 3.16 -8.11
N ALA A 50 -13.49 2.71 -9.32
CA ALA A 50 -12.89 1.55 -9.95
C ALA A 50 -12.87 1.71 -11.47
N ASP A 51 -11.70 1.57 -12.09
CA ASP A 51 -11.53 1.53 -13.55
C ASP A 51 -10.90 0.22 -14.01
N LEU A 52 -11.32 -0.24 -15.19
CA LEU A 52 -10.67 -1.35 -15.87
C LEU A 52 -9.30 -0.91 -16.39
N PHE A 53 -8.26 -1.68 -16.08
CA PHE A 53 -7.00 -1.57 -16.81
C PHE A 53 -7.14 -2.32 -18.14
N LEU A 54 -7.23 -1.57 -19.24
CA LEU A 54 -7.26 -2.13 -20.59
C LEU A 54 -5.83 -2.44 -21.06
N PRO A 55 -5.48 -3.70 -21.37
CA PRO A 55 -4.18 -4.03 -21.92
C PRO A 55 -3.93 -3.43 -23.31
N GLU A 56 -2.66 -3.18 -23.66
CA GLU A 56 -2.27 -2.74 -25.01
C GLU A 56 -2.76 -3.69 -26.11
N SER A 57 -2.72 -5.01 -25.84
CA SER A 57 -3.20 -6.04 -26.76
C SER A 57 -4.68 -5.93 -27.11
N TRP A 58 -5.49 -5.38 -26.20
CA TRP A 58 -6.90 -5.06 -26.46
C TRP A 58 -7.04 -3.74 -27.18
N ASP A 59 -6.24 -2.73 -26.83
CA ASP A 59 -6.39 -1.41 -27.41
C ASP A 59 -6.05 -1.38 -28.90
N VAL A 60 -5.09 -2.20 -29.34
CA VAL A 60 -4.77 -2.38 -30.77
C VAL A 60 -5.84 -3.16 -31.54
N ASP A 61 -6.65 -3.99 -30.86
CA ASP A 61 -7.72 -4.79 -31.46
C ASP A 61 -9.09 -4.15 -31.18
N ARG A 62 -9.40 -3.10 -31.96
CA ARG A 62 -10.65 -2.36 -31.78
C ARG A 62 -11.90 -3.17 -32.10
N ALA A 63 -11.82 -4.14 -33.01
CA ALA A 63 -12.93 -5.03 -33.30
C ALA A 63 -13.28 -5.88 -32.06
N ARG A 64 -12.27 -6.43 -31.37
CA ARG A 64 -12.47 -7.15 -30.11
C ARG A 64 -13.02 -6.26 -29.01
N CYS A 65 -12.53 -5.02 -28.89
CA CYS A 65 -13.09 -4.05 -27.95
C CYS A 65 -14.59 -3.80 -28.20
N GLN A 66 -14.97 -3.52 -29.45
CA GLN A 66 -16.35 -3.25 -29.83
C GLN A 66 -17.25 -4.47 -29.60
N ALA A 67 -16.77 -5.69 -29.91
CA ALA A 67 -17.49 -6.93 -29.63
C ALA A 67 -17.74 -7.16 -28.13
N ALA A 68 -16.85 -6.66 -27.27
CA ALA A 68 -17.02 -6.69 -25.80
C ALA A 68 -17.70 -5.43 -25.24
N GLY A 69 -18.24 -4.54 -26.10
CA GLY A 69 -18.94 -3.32 -25.69
C GLY A 69 -18.04 -2.21 -25.14
N ILE A 70 -16.71 -2.30 -25.32
CA ILE A 70 -15.75 -1.28 -24.86
C ILE A 70 -15.81 -0.06 -25.81
N PRO A 71 -16.17 1.14 -25.31
CA PRO A 71 -16.21 2.35 -26.13
C PRO A 71 -14.84 2.73 -26.71
N ASP A 72 -14.81 3.50 -27.80
CA ASP A 72 -13.57 4.01 -28.39
C ASP A 72 -12.87 5.08 -27.56
N THR A 73 -13.54 5.62 -26.55
CA THR A 73 -12.91 6.50 -25.56
C THR A 73 -12.09 5.73 -24.52
N VAL A 74 -12.32 4.43 -24.37
CA VAL A 74 -11.57 3.57 -23.44
C VAL A 74 -10.36 3.00 -24.18
N ARG A 75 -9.18 3.54 -23.84
CA ARG A 75 -7.88 3.22 -24.43
C ARG A 75 -6.92 2.65 -23.39
N HIS A 76 -5.80 2.09 -23.84
CA HIS A 76 -4.73 1.70 -22.95
C HIS A 76 -4.14 2.93 -22.26
N HIS A 77 -4.07 2.88 -20.93
CA HIS A 77 -3.37 3.87 -20.13
C HIS A 77 -2.57 3.18 -19.02
N PRO A 78 -1.40 3.74 -18.65
CA PRO A 78 -0.69 3.25 -17.48
C PRO A 78 -1.58 3.41 -16.24
N LYS A 79 -1.48 2.47 -15.32
CA LYS A 79 -2.34 2.38 -14.12
C LYS A 79 -2.38 3.66 -13.30
N TRP A 80 -1.24 4.36 -13.19
CA TRP A 80 -1.17 5.64 -12.48
C TRP A 80 -2.09 6.71 -13.07
N ARG A 81 -2.35 6.65 -14.39
CA ARG A 81 -3.24 7.60 -15.07
C ARG A 81 -4.71 7.30 -14.79
N LEU A 82 -5.08 6.02 -14.75
CA LEU A 82 -6.42 5.61 -14.30
C LEU A 82 -6.68 6.07 -12.86
N ALA A 83 -5.69 5.91 -11.98
CA ALA A 83 -5.79 6.39 -10.61
C ALA A 83 -5.92 7.93 -10.54
N LEU A 84 -5.17 8.66 -11.37
CA LEU A 84 -5.29 10.12 -11.47
C LEU A 84 -6.68 10.54 -11.94
N ASP A 85 -7.24 9.86 -12.95
CA ASP A 85 -8.57 10.14 -13.48
C ASP A 85 -9.65 9.92 -12.39
N GLN A 86 -9.53 8.85 -11.59
CA GLN A 86 -10.40 8.62 -10.42
C GLN A 86 -10.29 9.74 -9.38
N LEU A 87 -9.07 10.22 -9.09
CA LEU A 87 -8.87 11.33 -8.16
C LEU A 87 -9.47 12.64 -8.69
N LEU A 88 -9.35 12.91 -9.99
CA LEU A 88 -9.95 14.08 -10.63
C LEU A 88 -11.48 14.00 -10.59
N ARG A 89 -12.07 12.84 -10.89
CA ARG A 89 -13.52 12.63 -10.73
C ARG A 89 -13.97 12.82 -9.28
N ALA A 90 -13.24 12.28 -8.31
CA ALA A 90 -13.55 12.47 -6.89
C ALA A 90 -13.53 13.96 -6.52
N ASN A 91 -12.51 14.70 -6.95
CA ASN A 91 -12.39 16.13 -6.70
C ASN A 91 -13.53 16.95 -7.33
N THR A 92 -13.90 16.66 -8.58
CA THR A 92 -15.04 17.30 -9.26
C THR A 92 -16.37 17.04 -8.54
N ASN A 93 -16.49 15.90 -7.84
CA ASN A 93 -17.64 15.57 -6.99
C ASN A 93 -17.51 16.09 -5.55
N GLY A 94 -16.54 16.98 -5.26
CA GLY A 94 -16.36 17.60 -3.95
C GLY A 94 -15.65 16.74 -2.90
N ILE A 95 -15.04 15.61 -3.29
CA ILE A 95 -14.27 14.75 -2.39
C ILE A 95 -12.81 15.16 -2.42
N THR A 96 -12.31 15.65 -1.28
CA THR A 96 -10.91 16.02 -1.08
C THR A 96 -10.21 15.08 -0.11
N PHE A 97 -8.90 14.88 -0.27
CA PHE A 97 -8.11 13.98 0.58
C PHE A 97 -7.03 14.72 1.37
N ASP A 98 -6.99 14.54 2.69
CA ASP A 98 -5.93 15.09 3.55
C ASP A 98 -4.54 14.53 3.24
N GLY A 99 -4.49 13.33 2.64
CA GLY A 99 -3.28 12.66 2.25
C GLY A 99 -3.56 11.38 1.44
N LEU A 100 -2.73 11.13 0.44
CA LEU A 100 -2.76 9.91 -0.37
C LEU A 100 -1.62 8.97 0.02
N THR A 101 -1.86 7.68 -0.18
CA THR A 101 -0.81 6.66 -0.13
C THR A 101 -1.03 5.60 -1.19
N PHE A 102 0.06 5.01 -1.65
CA PHE A 102 0.11 4.06 -2.75
C PHE A 102 1.43 3.27 -2.71
N ASP A 103 1.46 2.17 -3.46
CA ASP A 103 2.59 1.25 -3.50
C ASP A 103 3.75 1.73 -4.38
N GLU A 104 4.79 0.90 -4.44
CA GLU A 104 6.00 1.12 -5.21
C GLU A 104 5.73 1.33 -6.71
N GLY A 105 4.75 0.64 -7.29
CA GLY A 105 4.41 0.74 -8.70
C GLY A 105 3.88 2.13 -9.06
N TYR A 106 3.02 2.70 -8.20
CA TYR A 106 2.58 4.09 -8.35
C TYR A 106 3.66 5.10 -7.95
N GLY A 107 4.49 4.79 -6.94
CA GLY A 107 5.57 5.66 -6.50
C GLY A 107 6.74 5.77 -7.47
N ALA A 108 6.94 4.78 -8.34
CA ALA A 108 7.88 4.87 -9.45
C ALA A 108 7.44 5.88 -10.53
N ALA A 109 6.15 6.22 -10.61
CA ALA A 109 5.61 7.08 -11.67
C ALA A 109 5.84 8.57 -11.36
N VAL A 110 7.03 9.10 -11.71
CA VAL A 110 7.37 10.54 -11.59
C VAL A 110 6.29 11.49 -12.17
N PRO A 111 5.63 11.19 -13.31
CA PRO A 111 4.52 12.01 -13.81
C PRO A 111 3.35 12.12 -12.82
N LEU A 112 2.96 11.02 -12.16
CA LEU A 112 1.93 11.03 -11.12
C LEU A 112 2.35 11.93 -9.96
N LEU A 113 3.56 11.74 -9.43
CA LEU A 113 4.08 12.54 -8.31
C LEU A 113 4.10 14.04 -8.64
N THR A 114 4.49 14.36 -9.87
CA THR A 114 4.55 15.74 -10.37
C THR A 114 3.16 16.37 -10.42
N VAL A 115 2.18 15.68 -11.00
CA VAL A 115 0.80 16.19 -11.09
C VAL A 115 0.16 16.32 -9.71
N LEU A 116 0.33 15.36 -8.81
CA LEU A 116 -0.13 15.48 -7.42
C LEU A 116 0.49 16.70 -6.71
N GLY A 117 1.78 16.96 -6.96
CA GLY A 117 2.46 18.16 -6.48
C GLY A 117 1.91 19.47 -7.06
N VAL A 118 1.57 19.50 -8.34
CA VAL A 118 0.94 20.67 -9.00
C VAL A 118 -0.45 20.93 -8.44
N MET A 119 -1.23 19.87 -8.20
CA MET A 119 -2.59 19.96 -7.65
C MET A 119 -2.61 20.29 -6.14
N GLY A 120 -1.45 20.37 -5.48
CA GLY A 120 -1.39 20.55 -4.03
C GLY A 120 -1.86 19.34 -3.21
N GLN A 121 -2.10 18.19 -3.86
CA GLN A 121 -2.53 16.97 -3.19
C GLN A 121 -1.35 16.34 -2.43
N ARG A 122 -1.46 16.29 -1.10
CA ARG A 122 -0.46 15.66 -0.24
C ARG A 122 -0.43 14.15 -0.47
N PHE A 123 0.76 13.56 -0.52
CA PHE A 123 0.93 12.11 -0.64
C PHE A 123 2.12 11.60 0.16
N VAL A 124 2.10 10.30 0.48
CA VAL A 124 3.27 9.51 0.83
C VAL A 124 3.18 8.15 0.13
N GLY A 125 4.11 7.93 -0.80
CA GLY A 125 4.18 6.71 -1.62
C GLY A 125 5.38 5.86 -1.27
N GLU A 126 5.22 4.55 -1.29
CA GLU A 126 6.37 3.63 -1.33
C GLU A 126 7.09 3.83 -2.68
N ILE A 127 8.41 3.80 -2.70
CA ILE A 127 9.21 3.97 -3.92
C ILE A 127 10.24 2.84 -4.04
N PRO A 128 10.73 2.56 -5.26
CA PRO A 128 11.83 1.63 -5.44
C PRO A 128 13.10 2.03 -4.70
N THR A 129 13.87 1.05 -4.27
CA THR A 129 15.17 1.27 -3.61
C THR A 129 16.14 2.03 -4.51
N ASN A 130 16.08 1.75 -5.82
CA ASN A 130 16.88 2.40 -6.87
C ASN A 130 16.24 3.66 -7.44
N PHE A 131 15.17 4.19 -6.82
CA PHE A 131 14.48 5.38 -7.31
C PHE A 131 15.43 6.58 -7.39
N ALA A 132 15.37 7.32 -8.48
CA ALA A 132 16.27 8.44 -8.78
C ALA A 132 15.89 9.71 -7.99
N VAL A 133 16.84 10.24 -7.22
CA VAL A 133 16.71 11.47 -6.43
C VAL A 133 17.89 12.40 -6.65
N ARG A 134 17.75 13.68 -6.31
CA ARG A 134 18.83 14.68 -6.35
C ARG A 134 18.96 15.39 -5.00
N ASP A 135 20.17 15.86 -4.66
CA ASP A 135 20.42 16.63 -3.45
C ASP A 135 19.98 18.11 -3.58
N ALA A 136 19.93 18.63 -4.81
CA ALA A 136 19.48 19.98 -5.15
C ALA A 136 18.70 19.99 -6.46
N ALA A 137 17.92 21.04 -6.71
CA ALA A 137 17.28 21.28 -8.01
C ALA A 137 18.34 21.29 -9.13
N GLY A 138 18.08 20.58 -10.24
CA GLY A 138 19.05 20.45 -11.34
C GLY A 138 20.37 19.72 -11.01
N GLY A 139 20.55 19.21 -9.79
CA GLY A 139 21.77 18.49 -9.39
C GLY A 139 21.90 17.09 -10.01
N PRO A 140 23.06 16.42 -9.80
CA PRO A 140 23.26 15.07 -10.29
C PRO A 140 22.26 14.10 -9.64
N SER A 141 21.82 13.12 -10.44
CA SER A 141 20.94 12.05 -9.97
C SER A 141 21.74 10.99 -9.22
N ARG A 142 21.15 10.46 -8.15
CA ARG A 142 21.66 9.32 -7.38
C ARG A 142 20.50 8.44 -6.91
N ARG A 143 20.76 7.21 -6.50
CA ARG A 143 19.69 6.33 -6.00
C ARG A 143 19.24 6.72 -4.60
N ALA A 144 17.98 6.44 -4.29
CA ALA A 144 17.39 6.68 -2.97
C ALA A 144 18.15 5.94 -1.86
N ASP A 145 18.55 4.69 -2.10
CA ASP A 145 19.30 3.88 -1.15
C ASP A 145 20.76 4.32 -0.96
N GLU A 146 21.41 4.86 -2.00
CA GLU A 146 22.71 5.51 -1.88
C GLU A 146 22.63 6.80 -1.07
N ARG A 147 21.53 7.55 -1.21
CA ARG A 147 21.31 8.80 -0.49
C ARG A 147 20.93 8.58 0.97
N LEU A 148 20.15 7.53 1.26
CA LEU A 148 19.60 7.27 2.57
C LEU A 148 19.54 5.76 2.85
N THR A 149 20.69 5.18 3.17
CA THR A 149 20.86 3.73 3.40
C THR A 149 20.06 3.20 4.60
N GLY A 150 19.84 1.88 4.65
CA GLY A 150 19.27 1.19 5.82
C GLY A 150 20.03 1.43 7.13
N GLY A 151 21.35 1.63 7.09
CA GLY A 151 22.15 1.99 8.26
C GLY A 151 21.80 3.37 8.83
N HIS A 152 21.30 4.31 8.01
CA HIS A 152 20.74 5.55 8.52
C HIS A 152 19.44 5.28 9.30
N ALA A 153 18.60 4.37 8.80
CA ALA A 153 17.38 3.97 9.48
C ALA A 153 17.67 3.39 10.88
N GLU A 154 18.72 2.56 11.03
CA GLU A 154 19.12 1.97 12.32
C GLU A 154 19.42 3.00 13.40
N ARG A 155 20.05 4.11 13.01
CA ARG A 155 20.32 5.29 13.87
C ARG A 155 19.18 6.31 13.88
N GLY A 156 18.10 6.03 13.16
CA GLY A 156 16.94 6.88 13.00
C GLY A 156 16.05 6.92 14.24
N ARG A 157 15.01 7.76 14.17
CA ARG A 157 14.02 7.87 15.24
C ARG A 157 13.10 6.64 15.24
N VAL A 158 12.71 6.20 16.43
CA VAL A 158 11.86 5.02 16.60
C VAL A 158 10.38 5.45 16.61
N TYR A 159 9.58 4.80 15.79
CA TYR A 159 8.14 4.99 15.69
C TYR A 159 7.42 3.67 15.96
N ARG A 160 6.44 3.70 16.86
CA ARG A 160 5.58 2.55 17.15
C ARG A 160 4.25 2.71 16.44
N LEU A 161 3.98 1.82 15.50
CA LEU A 161 2.72 1.77 14.76
C LEU A 161 1.81 0.73 15.38
N THR A 162 0.76 1.18 16.07
CA THR A 162 -0.25 0.29 16.65
C THR A 162 -1.25 -0.13 15.58
N ARG A 163 -1.52 -1.44 15.51
CA ARG A 163 -2.52 -2.04 14.61
C ARG A 163 -3.66 -2.59 15.45
N GLN A 164 -4.88 -2.61 14.90
CA GLN A 164 -6.06 -3.09 15.64
C GLN A 164 -6.06 -4.61 15.83
N THR A 165 -5.55 -5.35 14.83
CA THR A 165 -5.69 -6.81 14.75
C THR A 165 -4.37 -7.57 14.86
N THR A 166 -3.25 -6.85 14.96
CA THR A 166 -1.90 -7.44 14.95
C THR A 166 -1.03 -6.72 15.97
N ARG A 167 0.07 -7.39 16.38
CA ARG A 167 1.03 -6.81 17.31
C ARG A 167 1.57 -5.48 16.77
N PRO A 168 1.80 -4.46 17.63
CA PRO A 168 2.40 -3.22 17.20
C PRO A 168 3.74 -3.47 16.48
N SER A 169 3.91 -2.88 15.30
CA SER A 169 5.19 -2.90 14.59
C SER A 169 6.04 -1.69 15.00
N VAL A 170 7.32 -1.91 15.25
CA VAL A 170 8.28 -0.86 15.59
C VAL A 170 9.18 -0.61 14.38
N TRP A 171 9.28 0.64 13.97
CA TRP A 171 10.05 1.07 12.81
C TRP A 171 11.06 2.14 13.20
N ARG A 172 12.29 2.00 12.74
CA ARG A 172 13.31 3.04 12.85
C ARG A 172 13.39 3.79 11.53
N VAL A 173 13.28 5.12 11.59
CA VAL A 173 13.11 5.95 10.39
C VAL A 173 14.13 7.08 10.38
N ALA A 174 14.80 7.22 9.25
CA ALA A 174 15.61 8.38 8.91
C ALA A 174 14.99 9.09 7.70
N THR A 175 15.26 10.39 7.60
CA THR A 175 14.69 11.24 6.56
C THR A 175 15.76 12.12 5.92
N ALA A 176 15.60 12.44 4.65
CA ALA A 176 16.39 13.43 3.94
C ALA A 176 15.49 14.27 3.03
N ILE A 177 15.85 15.54 2.87
CA ILE A 177 15.27 16.37 1.82
C ILE A 177 15.95 16.00 0.51
N VAL A 178 15.15 15.79 -0.53
CA VAL A 178 15.60 15.47 -1.88
C VAL A 178 14.79 16.23 -2.92
N TRP A 179 15.26 16.23 -4.16
CA TRP A 179 14.58 16.78 -5.31
C TRP A 179 14.24 15.68 -6.32
N VAL A 180 13.02 15.75 -6.86
CA VAL A 180 12.49 14.87 -7.91
C VAL A 180 11.72 15.76 -8.90
N ALA A 181 12.07 15.69 -10.19
CA ALA A 181 11.50 16.57 -11.23
C ALA A 181 11.42 18.05 -10.79
N ASP A 182 12.51 18.54 -10.20
CA ASP A 182 12.69 19.91 -9.71
C ASP A 182 11.69 20.37 -8.64
N ARG A 183 11.12 19.42 -7.90
CA ARG A 183 10.33 19.67 -6.70
C ARG A 183 10.96 19.03 -5.47
N LYS A 184 10.91 19.77 -4.36
CA LYS A 184 11.39 19.33 -3.05
C LYS A 184 10.44 18.30 -2.45
N HIS A 185 11.02 17.21 -1.97
CA HIS A 185 10.33 16.10 -1.30
C HIS A 185 11.10 15.70 -0.03
N THR A 186 10.44 14.95 0.85
CA THR A 186 11.11 14.21 1.92
C THR A 186 11.22 12.75 1.50
N LEU A 187 12.46 12.27 1.36
CA LEU A 187 12.80 10.85 1.27
C LEU A 187 12.86 10.27 2.68
N MET A 188 12.30 9.08 2.86
CA MET A 188 12.35 8.35 4.13
C MET A 188 12.80 6.92 3.89
N VAL A 189 13.67 6.43 4.76
CA VAL A 189 14.00 5.01 4.88
C VAL A 189 13.46 4.52 6.22
N ALA A 190 12.69 3.43 6.19
CA ALA A 190 12.08 2.83 7.37
C ALA A 190 12.54 1.39 7.49
N ARG A 191 13.15 1.03 8.63
CA ARG A 191 13.57 -0.33 8.96
C ARG A 191 12.72 -0.91 10.07
N ASN A 192 12.14 -2.07 9.85
CA ASN A 192 11.41 -2.80 10.87
C ASN A 192 12.39 -3.34 11.92
N ASP A 193 12.12 -3.09 13.20
CA ASP A 193 13.01 -3.49 14.30
C ASP A 193 13.03 -5.01 14.51
N ALA A 194 11.91 -5.69 14.24
CA ALA A 194 11.76 -7.12 14.46
C ALA A 194 12.20 -7.96 13.24
N THR A 195 11.88 -7.53 12.02
CA THR A 195 12.13 -8.32 10.80
C THR A 195 13.36 -7.86 10.01
N GLY A 196 13.87 -6.65 10.27
CA GLY A 196 14.91 -6.05 9.45
C GLY A 196 14.44 -5.57 8.07
N GLU A 197 13.14 -5.68 7.75
CA GLU A 197 12.55 -5.20 6.51
C GLU A 197 12.82 -3.71 6.30
N ILE A 198 13.29 -3.32 5.11
CA ILE A 198 13.58 -1.93 4.75
C ILE A 198 12.58 -1.47 3.69
N LYS A 199 11.97 -0.31 3.91
CA LYS A 199 11.07 0.37 2.98
C LYS A 199 11.55 1.78 2.68
N TYR A 200 11.38 2.21 1.44
CA TYR A 200 11.63 3.58 1.01
C TYR A 200 10.31 4.28 0.70
N PHE A 201 10.18 5.52 1.17
CA PHE A 201 9.01 6.34 0.91
C PHE A 201 9.42 7.73 0.43
N LEU A 202 8.58 8.32 -0.42
CA LEU A 202 8.68 9.71 -0.82
C LEU A 202 7.39 10.46 -0.48
N THR A 203 7.51 11.70 -0.01
CA THR A 203 6.37 12.57 0.27
C THR A 203 6.61 14.01 -0.13
N ASN A 204 5.57 14.68 -0.64
CA ASN A 204 5.56 16.13 -0.84
C ASN A 204 5.08 16.90 0.40
N ALA A 205 4.62 16.21 1.46
CA ALA A 205 4.17 16.80 2.72
C ALA A 205 5.35 17.18 3.62
N THR A 206 6.29 17.98 3.09
CA THR A 206 7.60 18.25 3.71
C THR A 206 7.55 18.99 5.05
N ALA A 207 6.42 19.64 5.37
CA ALA A 207 6.19 20.35 6.63
C ALA A 207 5.44 19.51 7.68
N GLU A 208 4.92 18.33 7.32
CA GLU A 208 4.16 17.49 8.26
C GLU A 208 5.12 16.69 9.17
N PRO A 209 4.72 16.43 10.43
CA PRO A 209 5.48 15.55 11.30
C PRO A 209 5.65 14.15 10.71
N VAL A 210 6.85 13.57 10.82
CA VAL A 210 7.15 12.21 10.34
C VAL A 210 6.17 11.18 10.91
N ALA A 211 5.74 11.34 12.17
CA ALA A 211 4.72 10.48 12.78
C ALA A 211 3.39 10.47 12.00
N ARG A 212 2.94 11.64 11.52
CA ARG A 212 1.73 11.76 10.69
C ARG A 212 1.94 11.13 9.31
N ILE A 213 3.08 11.40 8.68
CA ILE A 213 3.42 10.84 7.37
C ILE A 213 3.41 9.30 7.44
N LEU A 214 4.06 8.72 8.46
CA LEU A 214 4.06 7.27 8.68
C LEU A 214 2.65 6.74 8.99
N ALA A 215 1.85 7.48 9.75
CA ALA A 215 0.47 7.12 10.03
C ALA A 215 -0.39 7.02 8.76
N VAL A 216 -0.06 7.75 7.69
CA VAL A 216 -0.70 7.68 6.37
C VAL A 216 -0.07 6.58 5.52
N ALA A 217 1.26 6.51 5.43
CA ALA A 217 1.99 5.51 4.62
C ALA A 217 1.60 4.07 5.01
N PHE A 218 1.56 3.82 6.31
CA PHE A 218 1.15 2.52 6.85
C PHE A 218 -0.38 2.39 6.99
N ARG A 219 -1.20 3.13 6.22
CA ARG A 219 -2.62 2.78 6.03
C ARG A 219 -2.85 1.80 4.92
N ARG A 220 -1.87 1.58 4.03
CA ARG A 220 -2.01 0.69 2.87
C ARG A 220 -2.38 -0.75 3.24
N TRP A 221 -2.05 -1.26 4.42
CA TRP A 221 -2.55 -2.57 4.87
C TRP A 221 -4.09 -2.66 4.91
N THR A 222 -4.79 -1.52 5.00
CA THR A 222 -6.25 -1.48 4.93
C THR A 222 -6.77 -1.93 3.56
N VAL A 223 -5.97 -1.80 2.50
CA VAL A 223 -6.28 -2.28 1.14
C VAL A 223 -6.60 -3.77 1.17
N GLU A 224 -5.71 -4.58 1.74
CA GLU A 224 -5.85 -6.04 1.71
C GLU A 224 -7.16 -6.47 2.36
N HIS A 225 -7.50 -5.84 3.49
CA HIS A 225 -8.77 -6.07 4.14
C HIS A 225 -9.96 -5.59 3.30
N LEU A 226 -9.88 -4.40 2.69
CA LEU A 226 -10.94 -3.86 1.83
C LEU A 226 -11.18 -4.73 0.61
N PHE A 227 -10.14 -5.12 -0.12
CA PHE A 227 -10.27 -6.01 -1.26
C PHE A 227 -10.75 -7.39 -0.83
N ARG A 228 -10.29 -7.94 0.30
CA ARG A 228 -10.82 -9.21 0.79
C ARG A 228 -12.33 -9.15 1.01
N VAL A 229 -12.83 -8.12 1.71
CA VAL A 229 -14.28 -7.93 1.94
C VAL A 229 -15.00 -7.69 0.63
N ALA A 230 -14.48 -6.82 -0.23
CA ALA A 230 -15.10 -6.51 -1.52
C ALA A 230 -15.24 -7.76 -2.39
N LYS A 231 -14.22 -8.63 -2.40
CA LYS A 231 -14.22 -9.87 -3.19
C LYS A 231 -15.13 -10.94 -2.58
N GLN A 232 -14.97 -11.22 -1.28
CA GLN A 232 -15.62 -12.36 -0.62
C GLN A 232 -17.07 -12.08 -0.24
N GLU A 233 -17.38 -10.87 0.22
CA GLU A 233 -18.69 -10.54 0.82
C GLU A 233 -19.57 -9.72 -0.14
N VAL A 234 -18.97 -8.83 -0.93
CA VAL A 234 -19.71 -7.91 -1.81
C VAL A 234 -19.73 -8.39 -3.28
N GLY A 235 -18.93 -9.41 -3.61
CA GLY A 235 -18.91 -10.01 -4.93
C GLY A 235 -18.27 -9.15 -6.02
N LEU A 236 -17.28 -8.31 -5.68
CA LEU A 236 -16.56 -7.44 -6.62
C LEU A 236 -16.02 -8.18 -7.87
N MET A 237 -15.80 -9.50 -7.76
CA MET A 237 -15.18 -10.34 -8.80
C MET A 237 -16.12 -11.40 -9.37
N HIS A 238 -17.38 -11.40 -8.95
CA HIS A 238 -18.38 -12.39 -9.33
C HIS A 238 -19.12 -12.00 -10.63
N ASP A 239 -18.62 -11.01 -11.37
CA ASP A 239 -19.11 -10.73 -12.71
C ASP A 239 -18.80 -11.90 -13.66
N GLU A 240 -19.79 -12.37 -14.39
CA GLU A 240 -19.62 -13.39 -15.44
C GLU A 240 -19.98 -12.86 -16.84
N GLY A 241 -20.38 -11.59 -16.91
CA GLY A 241 -20.72 -10.91 -18.15
C GLY A 241 -19.52 -10.72 -19.08
N ARG A 242 -19.81 -10.57 -20.37
CA ARG A 242 -18.81 -10.31 -21.44
C ARG A 242 -18.90 -8.90 -22.01
N ASP A 243 -19.77 -8.08 -21.46
CA ASP A 243 -20.00 -6.70 -21.87
C ASP A 243 -19.34 -5.72 -20.88
N TYR A 244 -18.65 -4.73 -21.42
CA TYR A 244 -17.95 -3.69 -20.66
C TYR A 244 -18.91 -2.85 -19.81
N THR A 245 -20.06 -2.47 -20.34
CA THR A 245 -21.04 -1.67 -19.60
C THR A 245 -21.58 -2.46 -18.41
N GLY A 246 -21.92 -3.72 -18.61
CA GLY A 246 -22.32 -4.64 -17.54
C GLY A 246 -21.24 -4.81 -16.47
N LEU A 247 -19.99 -5.00 -16.90
CA LEU A 247 -18.83 -5.11 -16.02
C LEU A 247 -18.62 -3.85 -15.16
N MET A 248 -18.69 -2.66 -15.76
CA MET A 248 -18.52 -1.41 -15.03
C MET A 248 -19.70 -1.14 -14.09
N ARG A 249 -20.94 -1.41 -14.51
CA ARG A 249 -22.13 -1.31 -13.63
C ARG A 249 -22.02 -2.22 -12.41
N HIS A 250 -21.59 -3.46 -12.60
CA HIS A 250 -21.37 -4.40 -11.50
C HIS A 250 -20.38 -3.85 -10.48
N ARG A 251 -19.25 -3.29 -10.95
CA ARG A 251 -18.23 -2.69 -10.07
C ARG A 251 -18.75 -1.47 -9.34
N THR A 252 -19.46 -0.57 -10.02
CA THR A 252 -20.08 0.58 -9.39
C THR A 252 -21.03 0.15 -8.27
N LEU A 253 -21.89 -0.85 -8.52
CA LEU A 253 -22.79 -1.38 -7.49
C LEU A 253 -22.03 -2.01 -6.33
N ALA A 254 -20.98 -2.80 -6.60
CA ALA A 254 -20.15 -3.38 -5.55
C ALA A 254 -19.47 -2.31 -4.68
N VAL A 255 -18.95 -1.24 -5.29
CA VAL A 255 -18.36 -0.10 -4.56
C VAL A 255 -19.41 0.63 -3.71
N VAL A 256 -20.62 0.85 -4.24
CA VAL A 256 -21.75 1.44 -3.51
C VAL A 256 -22.16 0.58 -2.31
N VAL A 257 -22.30 -0.74 -2.49
CA VAL A 257 -22.63 -1.67 -1.41
C VAL A 257 -21.54 -1.67 -0.34
N LEU A 258 -20.26 -1.65 -0.74
CA LEU A 258 -19.16 -1.56 0.21
C LEU A 258 -19.22 -0.27 1.04
N GLY A 259 -19.54 0.86 0.41
CA GLY A 259 -19.77 2.13 1.09
C GLY A 259 -20.95 2.08 2.06
N PHE A 260 -22.07 1.49 1.65
CA PHE A 260 -23.24 1.27 2.50
C PHE A 260 -22.90 0.43 3.74
N VAL A 261 -22.20 -0.70 3.55
CA VAL A 261 -21.77 -1.59 4.65
C VAL A 261 -20.79 -0.87 5.58
N ALA A 262 -19.85 -0.09 5.03
CA ALA A 262 -18.91 0.69 5.82
C ALA A 262 -19.62 1.73 6.69
N ALA A 263 -20.58 2.48 6.12
CA ALA A 263 -21.37 3.48 6.83
C ALA A 263 -22.23 2.87 7.95
N HIS A 264 -22.90 1.74 7.67
CA HIS A 264 -23.71 1.04 8.68
C HIS A 264 -22.86 0.43 9.78
N THR A 265 -21.68 -0.12 9.45
CA THR A 265 -20.74 -0.64 10.44
C THR A 265 -20.24 0.45 11.37
N GLU A 266 -19.97 1.66 10.85
CA GLU A 266 -19.58 2.81 11.66
C GLU A 266 -20.71 3.27 12.58
N ARG A 267 -21.94 3.40 12.05
CA ARG A 267 -23.12 3.78 12.83
C ARG A 267 -23.39 2.82 13.99
N LEU A 268 -23.48 1.52 13.71
CA LEU A 268 -23.77 0.49 14.71
C LEU A 268 -22.66 0.35 15.77
N ARG A 269 -21.42 0.73 15.46
CA ARG A 269 -20.34 0.82 16.45
C ARG A 269 -20.49 2.02 17.38
N GLY A 270 -21.05 3.13 16.90
CA GLY A 270 -21.30 4.34 17.68
C GLY A 270 -22.51 4.22 18.63
N GLU A 271 -23.46 3.34 18.32
CA GLU A 271 -24.71 3.14 19.10
C GLU A 271 -24.56 2.21 20.31
N LYS A 272 -23.42 1.51 20.48
CA LYS A 272 -23.19 0.69 21.69
C LYS A 272 -22.78 1.57 22.88
N PRO A 273 -23.53 1.59 24.00
CA PRO A 273 -23.09 2.29 25.20
C PRO A 273 -21.79 1.66 25.73
N ARG A 274 -20.89 2.52 26.20
CA ARG A 274 -19.56 2.15 26.70
C ARG A 274 -19.67 1.58 28.12
N ARG A 275 -20.39 0.47 28.29
CA ARG A 275 -20.41 -0.37 29.50
C ARG A 275 -20.68 -1.81 29.09
N ASP A 276 -19.60 -2.56 28.96
CA ASP A 276 -19.38 -3.84 29.65
C ASP A 276 -18.08 -4.42 29.10
N ASP A 277 -17.13 -4.65 30.01
CA ASP A 277 -15.89 -5.37 29.76
C ASP A 277 -16.23 -6.84 29.49
N GLY A 278 -16.62 -7.13 28.26
CA GLY A 278 -16.96 -8.46 27.77
C GLY A 278 -16.78 -8.57 26.26
N ALA A 279 -15.72 -9.27 25.85
CA ALA A 279 -15.43 -9.73 24.47
C ALA A 279 -15.59 -8.72 23.31
N GLY A 280 -15.41 -7.42 23.56
CA GLY A 280 -15.39 -6.38 22.53
C GLY A 280 -13.97 -5.87 22.27
N VAL A 281 -13.51 -5.93 21.02
CA VAL A 281 -12.23 -5.33 20.60
C VAL A 281 -12.25 -3.81 20.88
N PRO A 282 -11.35 -3.26 21.72
CA PRO A 282 -11.36 -1.84 22.04
C PRO A 282 -11.05 -0.97 20.82
N GLY A 283 -11.99 -0.11 20.47
CA GLY A 283 -11.86 0.96 19.47
C GLY A 283 -11.24 2.22 20.06
N ALA A 284 -10.05 2.59 19.58
CA ALA A 284 -9.59 3.95 19.32
C ALA A 284 -8.21 3.85 18.66
N GLN A 285 -8.02 4.48 17.49
CA GLN A 285 -6.65 4.75 17.02
C GLN A 285 -6.01 5.67 18.05
N ARG A 286 -4.98 5.18 18.74
CA ARG A 286 -4.01 6.08 19.35
C ARG A 286 -3.13 6.62 18.22
N PRO A 287 -2.86 7.93 18.17
CA PRO A 287 -1.89 8.47 17.23
C PRO A 287 -0.55 7.73 17.39
N VAL A 288 0.21 7.66 16.30
CA VAL A 288 1.62 7.25 16.33
C VAL A 288 2.26 8.07 17.44
N ARG A 289 2.77 7.39 18.48
CA ARG A 289 3.36 8.09 19.62
C ARG A 289 4.66 8.75 19.17
N ASP A 290 4.86 9.97 19.63
CA ASP A 290 6.10 10.73 19.48
C ASP A 290 7.33 9.89 19.88
N PRO A 291 8.52 10.20 19.34
CA PRO A 291 9.73 9.43 19.58
C PRO A 291 9.95 9.19 21.07
N VAL A 292 10.15 7.92 21.43
CA VAL A 292 10.58 7.54 22.78
C VAL A 292 12.08 7.86 22.89
N PRO A 293 12.54 8.57 23.94
CA PRO A 293 13.97 8.81 24.16
C PRO A 293 14.73 7.48 24.23
N ALA A 294 15.96 7.48 23.73
CA ALA A 294 16.87 6.35 23.93
C ALA A 294 17.10 6.19 25.44
N ALA A 295 16.80 5.01 25.99
CA ALA A 295 17.13 4.70 27.37
C ALA A 295 18.65 4.80 27.54
N THR A 296 19.08 5.78 28.32
CA THR A 296 20.46 5.93 28.79
C THR A 296 20.82 4.70 29.62
N GLY A 297 21.91 4.04 29.24
CA GLY A 297 22.37 2.81 29.87
C GLY A 297 22.67 2.98 31.35
N ASN A 298 22.50 1.90 32.11
CA ASN A 298 23.13 1.75 33.40
C ASN A 298 24.00 0.48 33.39
N ARG A 299 25.28 0.65 33.71
CA ARG A 299 26.31 -0.39 33.83
C ARG A 299 26.39 -0.88 35.28
N GLY A 300 26.65 -2.19 35.43
CA GLY A 300 27.22 -2.85 36.63
C GLY A 300 26.18 -3.39 37.61
N HIS A 301 26.31 -4.57 38.24
CA HIS A 301 27.42 -5.54 38.37
C HIS A 301 26.86 -6.84 39.05
N PRO A 302 27.64 -7.89 39.46
CA PRO A 302 27.68 -9.20 38.80
C PRO A 302 27.26 -10.45 39.62
N THR A 303 27.46 -11.63 39.01
CA THR A 303 27.64 -13.01 39.54
C THR A 303 26.42 -13.84 39.99
N TYR A 304 26.22 -15.03 39.38
CA TYR A 304 26.66 -16.32 39.94
C TYR A 304 26.63 -17.44 38.88
N GLN A 305 27.75 -18.15 38.73
CA GLN A 305 27.92 -19.34 37.90
C GLN A 305 27.39 -20.59 38.65
N ARG A 306 26.77 -21.53 37.93
CA ARG A 306 26.95 -22.95 38.26
C ARG A 306 27.34 -23.73 36.99
N ARG A 307 28.56 -24.24 37.07
CA ARG A 307 29.17 -25.25 36.20
C ARG A 307 28.36 -26.54 36.23
N ASN A 308 28.34 -27.26 35.12
CA ASN A 308 28.67 -28.68 35.12
C ASN A 308 29.48 -28.99 33.86
N SER A 309 30.59 -29.69 34.07
CA SER A 309 31.65 -29.98 33.11
C SER A 309 31.44 -31.32 32.39
N ILE A 310 31.57 -31.32 31.06
CA ILE A 310 32.34 -32.16 30.09
C ILE A 310 33.26 -33.26 30.71
N PRO A 311 33.83 -34.31 30.01
CA PRO A 311 33.96 -34.62 28.55
C PRO A 311 34.06 -36.17 28.22
N PRO A 312 34.73 -36.73 27.16
CA PRO A 312 35.22 -36.24 25.84
C PRO A 312 34.82 -37.11 24.61
N ALA A 313 35.26 -36.66 23.43
CA ALA A 313 35.10 -37.23 22.09
C ALA A 313 36.15 -38.28 21.66
N ALA A 314 35.82 -39.12 20.66
CA ALA A 314 36.65 -39.82 19.64
C ALA A 314 35.74 -40.87 18.94
N LYS A 315 35.82 -41.29 17.67
CA LYS A 315 36.81 -41.24 16.57
C LYS A 315 36.10 -41.67 15.27
N GLN A 316 36.73 -41.37 14.12
CA GLN A 316 36.38 -41.77 12.75
C GLN A 316 36.31 -43.31 12.50
N ALA A 317 35.52 -43.75 11.51
CA ALA A 317 35.99 -44.33 10.22
C ALA A 317 35.04 -45.40 9.60
N SER A 318 34.65 -45.14 8.33
CA SER A 318 34.57 -46.05 7.14
C SER A 318 33.73 -47.36 7.10
N HIS A 319 32.72 -47.33 6.19
CA HIS A 319 32.42 -48.28 5.06
C HIS A 319 31.92 -49.74 5.31
N PRO A 320 31.31 -50.46 4.32
CA PRO A 320 30.38 -50.07 3.24
C PRO A 320 29.31 -51.15 2.80
N ILE A 321 28.59 -50.87 1.69
CA ILE A 321 27.87 -51.72 0.68
C ILE A 321 26.76 -52.71 1.10
N SER A 322 25.53 -52.43 0.64
CA SER A 322 24.77 -53.24 -0.36
C SER A 322 23.68 -52.38 -1.00
#